data_AF-A0A9X2SKA3-F1
#
_entry.id   AF-A0A9X2SKA3-F1
#
_cell.length_a   1.000
_cell.length_b   1.000
_cell.length_c   1.000
_cell.angle_alpha   90.00
_cell.angle_beta   90.00
_cell.angle_gamma   90.00
#
_symmetry.space_group_name_H-M   'P 1'
#
loop_
_entity.id
_entity.type
_entity.pdbx_description
1 polymer ?
#
loop_
_entity_poly.entity_id
_entity_poly.type
_entity_poly.pdbx_seq_one_letter_code
_entity_poly.pdbx_strand_id
1 'polypeptide(L)'
;MSLEVRPTMSDETLLLDLLNTTPVHDGIPGDDLADPAAAREWLAAHGQPATDNEHRALVEARSVLQRIVRGEVGPAAAGAFVDGAGYRASFGEDGVEWHLNVPAGRAAAARAVLAWDALAKSSPGRLRPCANPECRLFLIDHSKPNSARWCSMAVCGNRMKARRHYQRSRTAAD
;
A
#
# COMPACT_ATOMS: atom_id res chain seq x y z
N MET A 1 27.73 4.36 -7.13
CA MET A 1 26.95 5.60 -6.91
C MET A 1 25.49 5.20 -7.00
N SER A 2 24.83 5.00 -5.87
CA SER A 2 23.43 4.56 -5.83
C SER A 2 22.55 5.78 -6.06
N LEU A 3 21.74 5.78 -7.13
CA LEU A 3 20.65 6.75 -7.23
C LEU A 3 19.61 6.38 -6.15
N GLU A 4 19.36 7.30 -5.21
CA GLU A 4 18.21 7.17 -4.32
C GLU A 4 16.95 7.45 -5.13
N VAL A 5 16.25 6.41 -5.55
CA VAL A 5 14.91 6.55 -6.10
C VAL A 5 13.99 6.96 -4.96
N ARG A 6 13.56 8.22 -4.95
CA ARG A 6 12.50 8.67 -4.06
C ARG A 6 11.15 8.26 -4.65
N PRO A 7 10.23 7.73 -3.85
CA PRO A 7 8.92 7.41 -4.36
C PRO A 7 8.23 8.70 -4.78
N THR A 8 7.57 8.69 -5.93
CA THR A 8 6.70 9.79 -6.31
C THR A 8 5.41 9.73 -5.50
N MET A 9 4.67 10.84 -5.40
CA MET A 9 3.34 10.81 -4.79
C MET A 9 2.42 9.77 -5.45
N SER A 10 2.58 9.53 -6.76
CA SER A 10 1.83 8.49 -7.47
C SER A 10 2.21 7.08 -7.02
N ASP A 11 3.46 6.83 -6.65
CA ASP A 11 3.92 5.54 -6.15
C ASP A 11 3.39 5.26 -4.75
N GLU A 12 3.35 6.27 -3.88
CA GLU A 12 2.74 6.16 -2.55
C GLU A 12 1.22 5.92 -2.64
N THR A 13 0.53 6.59 -3.57
CA THR A 13 -0.90 6.33 -3.85
C THR A 13 -1.11 4.89 -4.30
N LEU A 14 -0.38 4.42 -5.32
CA LEU A 14 -0.48 3.02 -5.80
C LEU A 14 -0.28 2.03 -4.65
N LEU A 15 0.76 2.24 -3.83
CA LEU A 15 1.06 1.38 -2.69
C LEU A 15 -0.09 1.36 -1.68
N LEU A 16 -0.55 2.52 -1.24
CA LEU A 16 -1.58 2.63 -0.21
C LEU A 16 -2.91 2.06 -0.69
N ASP A 17 -3.31 2.38 -1.93
CA ASP A 17 -4.54 1.88 -2.51
C ASP A 17 -4.48 0.36 -2.69
N LEU A 18 -3.34 -0.18 -3.15
CA LEU A 18 -3.13 -1.62 -3.27
C LEU A 18 -3.30 -2.33 -1.93
N LEU A 19 -2.63 -1.85 -0.88
CA LEU A 19 -2.72 -2.42 0.47
C LEU A 19 -4.14 -2.39 1.02
N ASN A 20 -4.97 -1.45 0.55
CA ASN A 20 -6.34 -1.23 1.00
C ASN A 20 -7.41 -1.96 0.17
N THR A 21 -7.03 -2.70 -0.87
CA THR A 21 -7.96 -3.55 -1.66
C THR A 21 -8.47 -4.80 -0.94
N THR A 22 -8.18 -4.98 0.36
CA THR A 22 -8.79 -6.02 1.20
C THR A 22 -9.53 -5.41 2.39
N PRO A 23 -10.62 -4.65 2.14
CA PRO A 23 -11.38 -4.00 3.19
C PRO A 23 -12.13 -5.01 4.07
N VAL A 24 -12.73 -4.52 5.16
CA VAL A 24 -13.70 -5.26 5.96
C VAL A 24 -15.03 -4.52 5.89
N HIS A 25 -16.04 -5.16 5.32
CA HIS A 25 -17.41 -4.65 5.23
C HIS A 25 -18.30 -5.46 6.16
N ASP A 26 -18.93 -4.79 7.13
CA ASP A 26 -19.83 -5.43 8.11
C ASP A 26 -19.23 -6.67 8.80
N GLY A 27 -17.93 -6.59 9.09
CA GLY A 27 -17.17 -7.67 9.75
C GLY A 27 -16.68 -8.77 8.79
N ILE A 28 -17.04 -8.71 7.51
CA ILE A 28 -16.65 -9.67 6.48
C ILE A 28 -15.44 -9.10 5.71
N PRO A 29 -14.29 -9.80 5.69
CA PRO A 29 -13.18 -9.43 4.84
C PRO A 29 -13.55 -9.56 3.36
N GLY A 30 -13.31 -8.50 2.60
CA GLY A 30 -13.43 -8.46 1.14
C GLY A 30 -12.07 -8.52 0.45
N ASP A 31 -12.11 -8.69 -0.87
CA ASP A 31 -10.97 -8.56 -1.77
C ASP A 31 -11.45 -7.92 -3.07
N ASP A 32 -11.15 -6.63 -3.24
CA ASP A 32 -11.58 -5.83 -4.39
C ASP A 32 -10.88 -6.25 -5.69
N LEU A 33 -9.81 -7.03 -5.59
CA LEU A 33 -9.06 -7.58 -6.73
C LEU A 33 -9.35 -9.07 -6.95
N ALA A 34 -10.33 -9.66 -6.26
CA ALA A 34 -10.69 -11.07 -6.48
C ALA A 34 -11.34 -11.29 -7.86
N ASP A 35 -12.12 -10.33 -8.34
CA ASP A 35 -12.69 -10.35 -9.69
C ASP A 35 -11.68 -9.82 -10.72
N PRO A 36 -11.34 -10.60 -11.77
CA PRO A 36 -10.40 -10.15 -12.80
C PRO A 36 -10.85 -8.89 -13.55
N ALA A 37 -12.16 -8.66 -13.74
CA ALA A 37 -12.62 -7.45 -14.42
C ALA A 37 -12.38 -6.21 -13.56
N ALA A 38 -12.81 -6.24 -12.29
CA ALA A 38 -12.50 -5.19 -11.32
C ALA A 38 -10.99 -4.96 -11.17
N ALA A 39 -10.17 -6.02 -11.15
CA ALA A 39 -8.72 -5.89 -11.06
C ALA A 39 -8.10 -5.19 -12.28
N ARG A 40 -8.63 -5.44 -13.50
CA ARG A 40 -8.17 -4.75 -14.72
C ARG A 40 -8.55 -3.27 -14.69
N GLU A 41 -9.76 -2.93 -14.24
CA GLU A 41 -10.19 -1.54 -14.06
C GLU A 41 -9.31 -0.82 -13.04
N TRP A 42 -9.02 -1.48 -11.91
CA TRP A 42 -8.14 -0.95 -10.87
C TRP A 42 -6.71 -0.71 -11.39
N LEU A 43 -6.14 -1.67 -12.13
CA LEU A 43 -4.82 -1.51 -12.75
C LEU A 43 -4.79 -0.35 -13.74
N ALA A 44 -5.81 -0.24 -14.60
CA ALA A 44 -5.92 0.84 -15.57
C ALA A 44 -6.04 2.22 -14.90
N ALA A 45 -6.81 2.33 -13.81
CA ALA A 45 -6.95 3.56 -13.03
C ALA A 45 -5.61 4.04 -12.42
N HIS A 46 -4.67 3.13 -12.18
CA HIS A 46 -3.32 3.43 -11.69
C HIS A 46 -2.27 3.52 -12.82
N GLY A 47 -2.71 3.57 -14.08
CA GLY A 47 -1.83 3.63 -15.25
C GLY A 47 -0.93 2.39 -15.38
N GLN A 48 -1.38 1.23 -14.90
CA GLN A 48 -0.66 -0.03 -14.97
C GLN A 48 -1.20 -0.93 -16.09
N PRO A 49 -0.37 -1.81 -16.68
CA PRO A 49 -0.86 -2.76 -17.66
C PRO A 49 -1.88 -3.73 -17.03
N ALA A 50 -3.03 -3.89 -17.68
CA ALA A 50 -4.15 -4.69 -17.16
C ALA A 50 -4.15 -6.13 -17.69
N THR A 51 -3.03 -6.84 -17.51
CA THR A 51 -2.89 -8.25 -17.93
C THR A 51 -3.10 -9.22 -16.77
N ASP A 52 -3.44 -10.48 -17.05
CA ASP A 52 -3.65 -11.50 -16.02
C ASP A 52 -2.37 -11.79 -15.22
N ASN A 53 -1.20 -11.67 -15.84
CA ASN A 53 0.08 -11.80 -15.15
C ASN A 53 0.32 -10.64 -14.17
N GLU A 54 0.06 -9.39 -14.61
CA GLU A 54 0.15 -8.21 -13.74
C GLU A 54 -0.79 -8.34 -12.54
N HIS A 55 -2.04 -8.75 -12.78
CA HIS A 55 -3.01 -8.98 -11.71
C HIS A 55 -2.51 -10.00 -10.68
N ARG A 56 -2.02 -11.15 -11.13
CA ARG A 56 -1.50 -12.20 -10.25
C ARG A 56 -0.31 -11.70 -9.43
N ALA A 57 0.69 -11.11 -10.09
CA ALA A 57 1.88 -10.59 -9.42
C ALA A 57 1.53 -9.48 -8.42
N LEU A 58 0.56 -8.62 -8.76
CA LEU A 58 0.09 -7.54 -7.90
C LEU A 58 -0.59 -8.07 -6.63
N VAL A 59 -1.48 -9.07 -6.75
CA VAL A 59 -2.15 -9.70 -5.60
C VAL A 59 -1.17 -10.43 -4.69
N GLU A 60 -0.17 -11.11 -5.27
CA GLU A 60 0.91 -11.74 -4.52
C GLU A 60 1.75 -10.68 -3.77
N ALA A 61 2.15 -9.60 -4.45
CA ALA A 61 2.92 -8.51 -3.86
C ALA A 61 2.13 -7.82 -2.74
N ARG A 62 0.84 -7.55 -2.93
CA ARG A 62 -0.06 -7.02 -1.90
C ARG A 62 -0.02 -7.90 -0.65
N SER A 63 -0.25 -9.20 -0.81
CA SER A 63 -0.28 -10.17 0.30
C SER A 63 1.04 -10.15 1.08
N VAL A 64 2.18 -10.08 0.38
CA VAL A 64 3.50 -9.99 1.01
C VAL A 64 3.70 -8.65 1.73
N LEU A 65 3.42 -7.53 1.07
CA LEU A 65 3.59 -6.19 1.64
C LEU A 65 2.70 -5.96 2.87
N GLN A 66 1.45 -6.43 2.85
CA GLN A 66 0.56 -6.36 4.01
C GLN A 66 1.16 -7.08 5.23
N ARG A 67 1.74 -8.27 5.03
CA ARG A 67 2.42 -9.05 6.09
C ARG A 67 3.70 -8.37 6.58
N ILE A 68 4.48 -7.79 5.66
CA ILE A 68 5.68 -7.02 6.00
C ILE A 68 5.32 -5.82 6.87
N VAL A 69 4.34 -5.01 6.47
CA VAL A 69 3.90 -3.81 7.21
C VAL A 69 3.30 -4.17 8.58
N ARG A 70 2.76 -5.38 8.74
CA ARG A 70 2.30 -5.92 10.03
C ARG A 70 3.41 -6.53 10.89
N GLY A 71 4.63 -6.64 10.36
CA GLY A 71 5.76 -7.26 11.06
C GLY A 71 5.69 -8.79 11.12
N GLU A 72 4.86 -9.42 10.29
CA GLU A 72 4.66 -10.87 10.26
C GLU A 72 5.74 -11.60 9.45
N VAL A 73 6.36 -10.91 8.49
CA VAL A 73 7.50 -11.40 7.69
C VAL A 73 8.53 -10.30 7.48
N GLY A 74 9.77 -10.70 7.21
CA GLY A 74 10.86 -9.76 6.93
C GLY A 74 10.84 -9.20 5.50
N PRO A 75 11.54 -8.06 5.25
CA PRO A 75 11.66 -7.42 3.92
C PRO A 75 12.08 -8.33 2.78
N ALA A 76 12.90 -9.35 3.05
CA ALA A 76 13.41 -10.29 2.05
C ALA A 76 12.29 -11.03 1.28
N ALA A 77 11.09 -11.16 1.87
CA ALA A 77 9.94 -11.78 1.21
C ALA A 77 9.49 -11.02 -0.06
N ALA A 78 9.82 -9.73 -0.19
CA ALA A 78 9.47 -8.93 -1.36
C ALA A 78 10.48 -9.04 -2.52
N GLY A 79 11.62 -9.70 -2.31
CA GLY A 79 12.73 -9.72 -3.28
C GLY A 79 12.35 -10.25 -4.67
N ALA A 80 11.46 -11.25 -4.74
CA ALA A 80 11.04 -11.86 -5.99
C ALA A 80 10.32 -10.89 -6.95
N PHE A 81 9.67 -9.85 -6.43
CA PHE A 81 8.93 -8.89 -7.25
C PHE A 81 9.84 -7.87 -7.94
N VAL A 82 11.05 -7.67 -7.43
CA VAL A 82 12.05 -6.74 -7.99
C VAL A 82 13.23 -7.46 -8.64
N ASP A 83 13.18 -8.79 -8.70
CA ASP A 83 14.20 -9.57 -9.41
C ASP A 83 14.27 -9.15 -10.90
N GLY A 84 15.47 -9.02 -11.44
CA GLY A 84 15.69 -8.51 -12.81
C GLY A 84 15.14 -7.10 -13.08
N ALA A 85 14.69 -6.35 -12.06
CA ALA A 85 14.32 -4.96 -12.22
C ALA A 85 15.57 -4.09 -12.43
N GLY A 86 15.45 -3.09 -13.30
CA GLY A 86 16.49 -2.11 -13.54
C GLY A 86 15.89 -0.78 -13.97
N TYR A 87 16.68 0.28 -13.90
CA TYR A 87 16.29 1.58 -14.44
C TYR A 87 17.01 1.82 -15.76
N ARG A 88 16.24 2.16 -16.79
CA ARG A 88 16.77 2.57 -18.09
C ARG A 88 16.56 4.06 -18.26
N ALA A 89 17.67 4.77 -18.47
CA ALA A 89 17.61 6.17 -18.89
C ALA A 89 17.20 6.24 -20.36
N SER A 90 16.32 7.17 -20.67
CA SER A 90 16.07 7.68 -22.01
C SER A 90 16.31 9.20 -22.00
N PHE A 91 16.39 9.82 -23.18
CA PHE A 91 16.54 11.27 -23.30
C PHE A 91 15.36 11.82 -24.09
N GLY A 92 14.50 12.58 -23.42
CA GLY A 92 13.35 13.28 -23.98
C GLY A 92 13.63 14.77 -24.20
N GLU A 93 12.60 15.52 -24.59
CA GLU A 93 12.70 16.97 -24.80
C GLU A 93 13.06 17.73 -23.51
N ASP A 94 12.62 17.23 -22.36
CA ASP A 94 12.87 17.80 -21.03
C ASP A 94 14.13 17.23 -20.34
N GLY A 95 14.93 16.44 -21.05
CA GLY A 95 16.18 15.85 -20.55
C GLY A 95 16.09 14.36 -20.25
N VAL A 96 16.82 13.91 -19.22
CA VAL A 96 16.93 12.48 -18.90
C VAL A 96 15.69 11.99 -18.18
N GLU A 97 14.99 11.03 -18.78
CA GLU A 97 13.87 10.32 -18.18
C GLU A 97 14.31 8.95 -17.70
N TRP A 98 13.92 8.57 -16.49
CA TRP A 98 14.22 7.25 -15.94
C TRP A 98 12.97 6.37 -15.98
N HIS A 99 13.07 5.24 -16.69
CA HIS A 99 12.00 4.27 -16.77
C HIS A 99 12.38 3.02 -15.97
N LEU A 100 11.46 2.58 -15.12
CA LEU A 100 11.55 1.28 -14.49
C LEU A 100 11.34 0.21 -15.57
N ASN A 101 12.37 -0.60 -15.81
CA ASN A 101 12.33 -1.75 -16.68
C ASN A 101 12.25 -3.02 -15.81
N VAL A 102 11.18 -3.79 -15.96
CA VAL A 102 11.01 -5.08 -15.29
C VAL A 102 10.58 -6.15 -16.29
N PRO A 103 10.80 -7.43 -15.98
CA PRO A 103 10.21 -8.51 -16.76
C PRO A 103 8.69 -8.37 -16.85
N ALA A 104 8.14 -8.70 -18.02
CA ALA A 104 6.74 -8.49 -18.33
C ALA A 104 5.81 -9.21 -17.34
N GLY A 105 4.69 -8.57 -16.99
CA GLY A 105 3.68 -9.16 -16.12
C GLY A 105 3.91 -8.93 -14.61
N ARG A 106 4.80 -8.01 -14.22
CA ARG A 106 5.00 -7.64 -12.80
C ARG A 106 5.37 -6.17 -12.58
N ALA A 107 5.10 -5.29 -13.55
CA ALA A 107 5.37 -3.85 -13.44
C ALA A 107 4.69 -3.23 -12.22
N ALA A 108 3.40 -3.51 -12.02
CA ALA A 108 2.64 -2.95 -10.91
C ALA A 108 3.15 -3.46 -9.55
N ALA A 109 3.46 -4.75 -9.48
CA ALA A 109 4.01 -5.41 -8.30
C ALA A 109 5.39 -4.84 -7.91
N ALA A 110 6.31 -4.74 -8.87
CA ALA A 110 7.64 -4.18 -8.65
C ALA A 110 7.56 -2.71 -8.21
N ARG A 111 6.70 -1.92 -8.86
CA ARG A 111 6.48 -0.51 -8.52
C ARG A 111 5.98 -0.34 -7.09
N ALA A 112 5.01 -1.16 -6.64
CA ALA A 112 4.52 -1.14 -5.27
C ALA A 112 5.60 -1.53 -4.25
N VAL A 113 6.44 -2.54 -4.55
CA VAL A 113 7.54 -2.96 -3.67
C VAL A 113 8.61 -1.88 -3.56
N LEU A 114 8.98 -1.25 -4.67
CA LEU A 114 9.94 -0.13 -4.69
C LEU A 114 9.40 1.09 -3.92
N ALA A 115 8.10 1.39 -4.08
CA ALA A 115 7.43 2.45 -3.32
C ALA A 115 7.51 2.18 -1.81
N TRP A 116 7.23 0.94 -1.40
CA TRP A 116 7.29 0.52 0.00
C TRP A 116 8.71 0.66 0.57
N ASP A 117 9.72 0.13 -0.13
CA ASP A 117 11.12 0.17 0.31
C ASP A 117 11.62 1.62 0.43
N ALA A 118 11.32 2.45 -0.56
CA ALA A 118 11.73 3.85 -0.57
C ALA A 118 11.04 4.66 0.54
N LEU A 119 9.75 4.42 0.80
CA LEU A 119 9.03 5.03 1.92
C LEU A 119 9.58 4.56 3.28
N ALA A 120 9.86 3.26 3.42
CA ALA A 120 10.41 2.68 4.66
C ALA A 120 11.78 3.28 5.02
N LYS A 121 12.60 3.61 4.02
CA LYS A 121 13.92 4.24 4.18
C LYS A 121 13.83 5.75 4.40
N SER A 122 13.04 6.46 3.59
CA SER A 122 12.98 7.93 3.61
C SER A 122 12.08 8.49 4.72
N SER A 123 11.09 7.71 5.17
CA SER A 123 10.12 8.12 6.19
C SER A 123 9.65 6.93 7.06
N PRO A 124 10.55 6.39 7.90
CA PRO A 124 10.24 5.23 8.74
C PRO A 124 8.99 5.43 9.59
N GLY A 125 8.13 4.41 9.62
CA GLY A 125 6.93 4.37 10.46
C GLY A 125 5.75 5.23 10.00
N ARG A 126 5.82 5.89 8.83
CA ARG A 126 4.65 6.61 8.26
C ARG A 126 3.60 5.67 7.71
N LEU A 127 4.02 4.59 7.04
CA LEU A 127 3.15 3.50 6.60
C LEU A 127 2.92 2.50 7.73
N ARG A 128 1.66 2.27 8.09
CA ARG A 128 1.29 1.34 9.18
C ARG A 128 -0.15 0.84 9.04
N PRO A 129 -0.51 -0.27 9.71
CA PRO A 129 -1.90 -0.70 9.79
C PRO A 129 -2.76 0.30 10.57
N CYS A 130 -4.05 0.36 10.25
CA CYS A 130 -5.03 1.07 11.04
C CYS A 130 -5.07 0.49 12.46
N ALA A 131 -5.06 1.35 13.48
CA ALA A 131 -5.05 0.90 14.88
C ALA A 131 -6.42 0.40 15.37
N ASN A 132 -7.46 0.40 14.51
CA ASN A 132 -8.78 -0.12 14.86
C ASN A 132 -8.72 -1.65 14.70
N PRO A 133 -8.92 -2.45 15.77
CA PRO A 133 -8.75 -3.90 15.71
C PRO A 133 -9.71 -4.60 14.74
N GLU A 134 -10.82 -3.95 14.37
CA GLU A 134 -11.79 -4.46 13.39
C GLU A 134 -11.50 -4.01 11.95
N CYS A 135 -10.46 -3.20 11.74
CA CYS A 135 -10.09 -2.66 10.44
C CYS A 135 -8.81 -3.33 9.92
N ARG A 136 -8.81 -3.72 8.64
CA ARG A 136 -7.64 -4.30 7.97
C ARG A 136 -6.90 -3.34 7.04
N LEU A 137 -7.36 -2.08 6.95
CA LEU A 137 -6.75 -1.05 6.11
C LEU A 137 -5.44 -0.51 6.71
N PHE A 138 -4.73 0.26 5.90
CA PHE A 138 -3.44 0.88 6.17
C PHE A 138 -3.55 2.41 6.01
N LEU A 139 -2.54 3.12 6.48
CA LEU A 139 -2.39 4.56 6.31
C LEU A 139 -0.93 4.93 6.03
N ILE A 140 -0.73 5.99 5.25
CA ILE A 140 0.52 6.76 5.20
C ILE A 140 0.26 8.10 5.88
N ASP A 141 0.99 8.39 6.96
CA ASP A 141 0.84 9.66 7.68
C ASP A 141 1.81 10.71 7.14
N HIS A 142 1.34 11.61 6.28
CA HIS A 142 2.13 12.72 5.75
C HIS A 142 2.25 13.92 6.72
N SER A 143 1.62 13.87 7.89
CA SER A 143 1.67 14.96 8.85
C SER A 143 3.05 15.06 9.51
N LYS A 144 3.48 16.27 9.86
CA LYS A 144 4.74 16.50 10.59
C LYS A 144 4.85 15.67 11.89
N PRO A 145 3.83 15.58 12.76
CA PRO A 145 3.95 14.83 14.03
C PRO A 145 3.94 13.30 13.87
N ASN A 146 3.59 12.76 12.69
CA ASN A 146 3.47 11.32 12.46
C ASN A 146 2.60 10.59 13.51
N SER A 147 1.51 11.22 13.95
CA SER A 147 0.66 10.76 15.05
C SER A 147 -0.69 10.20 14.63
N ALA A 148 -0.99 10.13 13.33
CA ALA A 148 -2.21 9.52 12.81
C ALA A 148 -2.27 8.03 13.17
N ARG A 149 -3.42 7.56 13.61
CA ARG A 149 -3.62 6.17 14.06
C ARG A 149 -4.62 5.39 13.22
N TRP A 150 -5.37 6.06 12.36
CA TRP A 150 -6.55 5.51 11.70
C TRP A 150 -6.44 5.77 10.19
N CYS A 151 -6.85 4.80 9.37
CA CYS A 151 -6.94 4.96 7.92
C CYS A 151 -7.88 6.11 7.52
N SER A 152 -8.90 6.37 8.34
CA SER A 152 -9.80 7.51 8.20
C SER A 152 -10.27 7.97 9.56
N MET A 153 -10.17 9.27 9.82
CA MET A 153 -10.74 9.90 11.00
C MET A 153 -12.27 9.79 10.98
N ALA A 154 -12.90 10.01 9.83
CA ALA A 154 -14.35 9.95 9.68
C ALA A 154 -14.92 8.57 9.98
N VAL A 155 -14.23 7.51 9.57
CA VAL A 155 -14.68 6.12 9.73
C VAL A 155 -14.12 5.49 11.01
N CYS A 156 -12.82 5.15 11.02
CA CYS A 156 -12.23 4.38 12.11
C CYS A 156 -12.01 5.22 13.37
N GLY A 157 -11.55 6.46 13.23
CA GLY A 157 -11.26 7.27 14.40
C GLY A 157 -12.53 7.69 15.17
N ASN A 158 -13.62 8.01 14.47
CA ASN A 158 -14.92 8.29 15.09
C ASN A 158 -15.51 7.04 15.77
N ARG A 159 -15.44 5.87 15.11
CA ARG A 159 -15.85 4.59 15.71
C ARG A 159 -15.13 4.33 17.03
N MET A 160 -13.81 4.54 17.06
CA MET A 160 -13.03 4.33 18.28
C MET A 160 -13.31 5.36 19.39
N LYS A 161 -13.61 6.62 19.03
CA LYS A 161 -14.07 7.63 20.01
C LYS A 161 -15.41 7.24 20.63
N ALA A 162 -16.37 6.80 19.82
CA ALA A 162 -17.69 6.35 20.28
C ALA A 162 -17.57 5.14 21.22
N ARG A 163 -16.77 4.12 20.86
CA ARG A 163 -16.51 2.96 21.71
C ARG A 163 -15.96 3.35 23.09
N ARG A 164 -14.98 4.27 23.15
CA ARG A 164 -14.40 4.77 24.41
C ARG A 164 -15.39 5.57 25.24
N HIS A 165 -16.32 6.30 24.61
CA HIS A 165 -17.37 7.01 25.32
C HIS A 165 -18.35 6.01 25.97
N TYR A 166 -18.84 5.04 25.21
CA TYR A 166 -19.77 4.01 25.71
C TYR A 166 -19.19 3.17 26.85
N GLN A 167 -17.90 2.81 26.77
CA GLN A 167 -17.21 2.11 27.84
C GLN A 167 -17.18 2.93 29.14
N ARG A 168 -16.88 4.23 29.06
CA ARG A 168 -16.84 5.13 30.22
C ARG A 168 -18.22 5.36 30.84
N SER A 169 -19.26 5.53 30.02
CA SER A 169 -20.62 5.72 30.53
C SER A 169 -21.17 4.48 31.23
N ARG A 170 -20.75 3.27 30.81
CA ARG A 170 -21.17 2.03 31.45
C ARG A 170 -20.45 1.79 32.78
N THR A 171 -19.16 2.09 32.85
CA THR A 171 -18.39 1.99 34.12
C THR A 171 -18.78 3.06 35.15
N ALA A 172 -19.40 4.16 34.74
CA ALA A 172 -19.91 5.18 35.65
C ALA A 172 -21.35 4.90 36.15
N ALA A 173 -22.02 3.89 35.60
CA ALA A 173 -23.39 3.50 35.94
C ALA A 173 -23.45 2.21 36.81
N ASP A 174 -22.32 1.54 37.01
CA ASP A 174 -22.09 0.45 37.96
C ASP A 174 -21.38 0.99 39.20
#